data_AF-A0A943MXD7-F1
#
_entry.id   AF-A0A943MXD7-F1
#
_cell.length_a   1.000
_cell.length_b   1.000
_cell.length_c   1.000
_cell.angle_alpha   90.00
_cell.angle_beta   90.00
_cell.angle_gamma   90.00
#
_symmetry.space_group_name_H-M   'P 1'
#
loop_
_entity.id
_entity.type
_entity.pdbx_description
1 polymer ?
#
loop_
_entity_poly.entity_id
_entity_poly.type
_entity_poly.pdbx_seq_one_letter_code
_entity_poly.pdbx_strand_id
1 'polypeptide(L)'
;MPEVCKQLYDGVKRTPQQRAEEACAWIAKDYPKKWLRLVNLCESAKEQGWPRIRRGDIFVLAAQHGMSMSECNEFLFDNTMWSVVSRYLLMFRPGLATVIFPREAEIDGADLDQAWRDTVKSNTFFPASSWQEAAQFYGGAA
;
A
#
# COMPACT_ATOMS: atom_id res chain seq x y z
N MET A 1 26.94 -3.63 13.27
CA MET A 1 25.78 -4.51 13.02
C MET A 1 24.75 -4.20 14.09
N PRO A 2 23.76 -3.32 13.87
CA PRO A 2 22.70 -3.12 14.86
C PRO A 2 21.65 -4.22 14.72
N GLU A 3 21.29 -4.74 15.88
CA GLU A 3 20.38 -5.84 16.11
C GLU A 3 19.04 -5.67 15.40
N VAL A 4 18.60 -6.74 14.74
CA VAL A 4 17.23 -6.90 14.29
C VAL A 4 16.36 -6.88 15.54
N CYS A 5 15.76 -5.73 15.83
CA CYS A 5 14.73 -5.58 16.84
C CYS A 5 13.54 -6.43 16.40
N LYS A 6 13.57 -7.73 16.75
CA LYS A 6 12.41 -8.59 16.77
C LYS A 6 11.49 -8.00 17.83
N GLN A 7 10.61 -7.08 17.44
CA GLN A 7 9.49 -6.70 18.29
C GLN A 7 8.73 -7.99 18.64
N LEU A 8 8.85 -8.40 19.90
CA LEU A 8 8.06 -9.46 20.50
C LEU A 8 6.59 -9.07 20.28
N TYR A 9 5.86 -9.91 19.55
CA TYR A 9 4.42 -9.79 19.45
C TYR A 9 3.84 -9.97 20.87
N ASP A 10 3.33 -8.88 21.44
CA ASP A 10 2.77 -8.83 22.80
C ASP A 10 1.33 -9.36 22.89
N GLY A 11 0.77 -9.82 21.77
CA GLY A 11 -0.61 -10.28 21.70
C GLY A 11 -1.66 -9.17 21.64
N VAL A 12 -1.25 -7.89 21.64
CA VAL A 12 -2.19 -6.76 21.58
C VAL A 12 -2.65 -6.59 20.13
N LYS A 13 -3.97 -6.73 19.92
CA LYS A 13 -4.57 -6.45 18.61
C LYS A 13 -4.41 -4.96 18.32
N ARG A 14 -3.58 -4.64 17.34
CA ARG A 14 -3.36 -3.26 16.88
C ARG A 14 -4.68 -2.65 16.41
N THR A 15 -4.91 -1.39 16.77
CA THR A 15 -6.07 -0.65 16.28
C THR A 15 -5.95 -0.41 14.76
N PRO A 16 -7.06 -0.17 14.06
CA PRO A 16 -7.03 0.28 12.66
C PRO A 16 -6.07 1.44 12.42
N GLN A 17 -6.08 2.44 13.30
CA GLN A 17 -5.22 3.62 13.21
C GLN A 17 -3.73 3.27 13.33
N GLN A 18 -3.34 2.42 14.29
CA GLN A 18 -1.96 1.96 14.43
C GLN A 18 -1.46 1.22 13.19
N ARG A 19 -2.34 0.45 12.54
CA ARG A 19 -1.99 -0.22 11.27
C ARG A 19 -1.79 0.78 10.12
N ALA A 20 -2.58 1.86 10.10
CA ALA A 20 -2.41 2.95 9.13
C ALA A 20 -1.06 3.66 9.33
N GLU A 21 -0.73 3.99 10.58
CA GLU A 21 0.55 4.60 10.98
C GLU A 21 1.74 3.71 10.63
N GLU A 22 1.66 2.40 10.86
CA GLU A 22 2.72 1.45 10.50
C GLU A 22 2.96 1.36 8.99
N ALA A 23 1.88 1.35 8.21
CA ALA A 23 2.00 1.38 6.75
C ALA A 23 2.64 2.69 6.29
N CYS A 24 2.22 3.82 6.87
CA CYS A 24 2.83 5.12 6.61
C CYS A 24 4.31 5.17 7.02
N ALA A 25 4.69 4.57 8.14
CA ALA A 25 6.08 4.50 8.57
C ALA A 25 6.93 3.66 7.60
N TRP A 26 6.39 2.55 7.09
CA TRP A 26 7.05 1.76 6.05
C TRP A 26 7.28 2.57 4.76
N ILE A 27 6.28 3.36 4.35
CA ILE A 27 6.35 4.28 3.20
C ILE A 27 7.42 5.37 3.45
N ALA A 28 7.36 6.02 4.61
CA ALA A 28 8.20 7.16 4.98
C ALA A 28 9.70 6.82 5.00
N LYS A 29 10.06 5.56 5.30
CA LYS A 29 11.46 5.10 5.40
C LYS A 29 12.34 5.43 4.18
N ASP A 30 11.77 5.51 2.98
CA ASP A 30 12.48 5.95 1.76
C ASP A 30 11.53 6.71 0.81
N TYR A 31 10.70 7.58 1.37
CA TYR A 31 9.81 8.43 0.58
C TYR A 31 10.61 9.53 -0.16
N PRO A 32 10.32 9.83 -1.45
CA PRO A 32 9.23 9.29 -2.27
C PRO A 32 9.60 8.03 -3.06
N LYS A 33 10.88 7.64 -3.08
CA LYS A 33 11.40 6.62 -4.00
C LYS A 33 10.71 5.27 -3.84
N LYS A 34 10.59 4.77 -2.61
CA LYS A 34 9.95 3.48 -2.33
C LYS A 34 8.46 3.48 -2.69
N TRP A 35 7.76 4.56 -2.35
CA TRP A 35 6.35 4.74 -2.71
C TRP A 35 6.15 4.74 -4.23
N LEU A 36 6.92 5.56 -4.94
CA LEU A 36 6.81 5.68 -6.39
C LEU A 36 7.24 4.39 -7.11
N ARG A 37 8.21 3.63 -6.57
CA ARG A 37 8.51 2.28 -7.07
C ARG A 37 7.29 1.37 -7.00
N LEU A 38 6.61 1.31 -5.86
CA LEU A 38 5.39 0.51 -5.71
C LEU A 38 4.27 0.96 -6.66
N VAL A 39 4.04 2.27 -6.76
CA VAL A 39 3.05 2.85 -7.68
C VAL A 39 3.36 2.43 -9.11
N ASN A 40 4.60 2.60 -9.56
CA ASN A 40 5.02 2.26 -10.93
C ASN A 40 4.88 0.77 -11.22
N LEU A 41 5.19 -0.11 -10.26
CA LEU A 41 4.97 -1.55 -10.43
C LEU A 41 3.48 -1.88 -10.65
N CYS A 42 2.59 -1.23 -9.89
CA CYS A 42 1.15 -1.45 -10.01
C CYS A 42 0.58 -0.87 -11.31
N GLU A 43 1.01 0.33 -11.71
CA GLU A 43 0.58 0.95 -12.97
C GLU A 43 1.08 0.15 -14.18
N SER A 44 2.34 -0.31 -14.15
CA SER A 44 2.91 -1.19 -15.18
C SER A 44 2.12 -2.49 -15.30
N ALA A 45 1.79 -3.15 -14.19
CA ALA A 45 0.97 -4.36 -14.21
C ALA A 45 -0.43 -4.11 -14.79
N LYS A 46 -1.06 -2.98 -14.45
CA LYS A 46 -2.34 -2.56 -15.05
C LYS A 46 -2.20 -2.37 -16.57
N GLU A 47 -1.18 -1.66 -17.03
CA GLU A 47 -0.92 -1.40 -18.46
C GLU A 47 -0.63 -2.69 -19.24
N GLN A 48 0.03 -3.67 -18.60
CA GLN A 48 0.25 -5.00 -19.14
C GLN A 48 -1.01 -5.89 -19.15
N GLY A 49 -2.16 -5.37 -18.70
CA GLY A 49 -3.44 -6.10 -18.73
C GLY A 49 -3.58 -7.16 -17.64
N TRP A 50 -2.87 -7.01 -16.51
CA TRP A 50 -3.05 -7.94 -15.40
C TRP A 50 -4.50 -7.90 -14.90
N PRO A 51 -5.17 -9.06 -14.74
CA PRO A 51 -6.57 -9.08 -14.31
C PRO A 51 -6.72 -8.73 -12.83
N ARG A 52 -5.66 -8.94 -12.03
CA ARG A 52 -5.65 -8.67 -10.59
C ARG A 52 -4.22 -8.63 -10.06
N ILE A 53 -3.95 -7.68 -9.17
CA ILE A 53 -2.71 -7.59 -8.40
C ILE A 53 -2.97 -8.08 -6.97
N ARG A 54 -2.21 -9.07 -6.54
CA ARG A 54 -2.21 -9.61 -5.17
C ARG A 54 -0.90 -9.25 -4.49
N ARG A 55 -0.90 -9.35 -3.16
CA ARG A 55 0.27 -9.14 -2.30
C ARG A 55 1.53 -9.84 -2.79
N GLY A 56 1.43 -11.14 -3.09
CA GLY A 56 2.57 -11.96 -3.52
C GLY A 56 3.10 -11.58 -4.91
N ASP A 57 2.28 -10.93 -5.73
CA ASP A 57 2.65 -10.55 -7.09
C ASP A 57 3.61 -9.37 -7.07
N ILE A 58 3.58 -8.50 -6.05
CA ILE A 58 4.42 -7.29 -6.00
C ILE A 58 5.92 -7.64 -5.98
N PHE A 59 6.30 -8.66 -5.22
CA PHE A 59 7.67 -9.16 -5.21
C PHE A 59 8.09 -9.67 -6.61
N VAL A 60 7.20 -10.42 -7.27
CA VAL A 60 7.45 -10.98 -8.61
C VAL A 60 7.56 -9.86 -9.64
N LEU A 61 6.67 -8.87 -9.59
CA LEU A 61 6.69 -7.68 -10.44
C LEU A 61 8.00 -6.89 -10.25
N ALA A 62 8.44 -6.69 -9.01
CA ALA A 62 9.71 -6.02 -8.72
C ALA A 62 10.90 -6.76 -9.36
N ALA A 63 10.95 -8.09 -9.21
CA ALA A 63 12.00 -8.92 -9.82
C ALA A 63 11.97 -8.86 -11.36
N GLN A 64 10.78 -8.89 -11.97
CA GLN A 64 10.60 -8.77 -13.42
C GLN A 64 11.04 -7.40 -13.96
N HIS A 65 10.92 -6.35 -13.14
CA HIS A 65 11.42 -5.01 -13.45
C HIS A 65 12.95 -4.86 -13.25
N GLY A 66 13.67 -5.95 -12.95
CA GLY A 66 15.13 -5.94 -12.81
C GLY A 66 15.64 -5.30 -11.53
N MET A 67 14.78 -5.15 -10.51
CA MET A 67 15.19 -4.63 -9.21
C MET A 67 16.16 -5.59 -8.51
N SER A 68 17.03 -5.04 -7.68
CA SER A 68 17.93 -5.86 -6.86
C SER A 68 17.11 -6.68 -5.85
N MET A 69 17.66 -7.82 -5.42
CA MET A 69 16.97 -8.66 -4.44
C MET A 69 16.68 -7.93 -3.11
N SER A 70 17.54 -6.97 -2.73
CA SER A 70 17.30 -6.12 -1.57
C SER A 70 16.05 -5.25 -1.73
N GLU A 71 15.84 -4.69 -2.93
CA GLU A 71 14.66 -3.88 -3.24
C GLU A 71 13.41 -4.73 -3.36
N CYS A 72 13.50 -5.91 -4.00
CA CYS A 72 12.38 -6.85 -4.08
C CYS A 72 11.88 -7.26 -2.68
N ASN A 73 12.81 -7.49 -1.73
CA ASN A 73 12.48 -7.86 -0.36
C ASN A 73 11.71 -6.77 0.39
N GLU A 74 11.77 -5.50 -0.04
CA GLU A 74 10.95 -4.42 0.55
C GLU A 74 9.46 -4.67 0.32
N PHE A 75 9.09 -5.40 -0.74
CA PHE A 75 7.71 -5.69 -1.14
C PHE A 75 7.19 -7.04 -0.65
N LEU A 76 7.90 -7.71 0.27
CA LEU A 76 7.40 -8.88 1.00
C LEU A 76 6.38 -8.45 2.07
N PHE A 77 5.30 -7.81 1.64
CA PHE A 77 4.22 -7.40 2.52
C PHE A 77 3.59 -8.62 3.19
N ASP A 78 3.05 -8.49 4.40
CA ASP A 78 2.07 -9.44 4.94
C ASP A 78 0.64 -8.99 4.59
N ASN A 79 -0.37 -9.80 4.94
CA ASN A 79 -1.77 -9.48 4.63
C ASN A 79 -2.23 -8.19 5.32
N THR A 80 -1.69 -7.92 6.51
CA THR A 80 -2.04 -6.75 7.33
C THR A 80 -1.58 -5.47 6.65
N MET A 81 -0.31 -5.45 6.22
CA MET A 81 0.37 -4.36 5.53
C MET A 81 -0.22 -4.12 4.14
N TRP A 82 -0.36 -5.18 3.32
CA TRP A 82 -0.94 -5.03 1.97
C TRP A 82 -2.37 -4.49 2.01
N SER A 83 -3.17 -4.90 2.99
CA SER A 83 -4.54 -4.40 3.15
C SER A 83 -4.60 -2.87 3.31
N VAL A 84 -3.64 -2.28 4.03
CA VAL A 84 -3.57 -0.82 4.20
C VAL A 84 -2.92 -0.15 2.99
N VAL A 85 -1.76 -0.65 2.55
CA VAL A 85 -0.98 -0.06 1.45
C VAL A 85 -1.78 -0.03 0.15
N SER A 86 -2.57 -1.06 -0.14
CA SER A 86 -3.46 -1.09 -1.30
C SER A 86 -4.52 0.00 -1.29
N ARG A 87 -5.04 0.40 -0.12
CA ARG A 87 -6.00 1.50 0.01
C ARG A 87 -5.35 2.84 -0.29
N TYR A 88 -4.15 3.07 0.22
CA TYR A 88 -3.35 4.24 -0.15
C TYR A 88 -3.06 4.28 -1.66
N LEU A 89 -2.76 3.14 -2.28
CA LEU A 89 -2.54 3.07 -3.73
C LEU A 89 -3.80 3.51 -4.48
N LEU A 90 -4.98 3.07 -4.06
CA LEU A 90 -6.25 3.43 -4.67
C LEU A 90 -6.61 4.91 -4.45
N MET A 91 -6.43 5.42 -3.22
CA MET A 91 -6.61 6.85 -2.93
C MET A 91 -5.69 7.73 -3.78
N PHE A 92 -4.44 7.31 -3.99
CA PHE A 92 -3.41 8.06 -4.74
C PHE A 92 -3.50 7.90 -6.27
N ARG A 93 -3.94 6.72 -6.73
CA ARG A 93 -4.13 6.36 -8.14
C ARG A 93 -5.44 5.57 -8.30
N PRO A 94 -6.58 6.25 -8.38
CA PRO A 94 -7.88 5.58 -8.47
C PRO A 94 -8.02 4.62 -9.66
N GLY A 95 -7.31 4.86 -10.76
CA GLY A 95 -7.28 3.95 -11.91
C GLY A 95 -6.73 2.55 -11.60
N LEU A 96 -6.07 2.35 -10.46
CA LEU A 96 -5.67 1.01 -10.00
C LEU A 96 -6.85 0.17 -9.46
N ALA A 97 -8.03 0.78 -9.25
CA ALA A 97 -9.23 0.06 -8.82
C ALA A 97 -9.73 -0.98 -9.83
N THR A 98 -9.25 -0.92 -11.08
CA THR A 98 -9.54 -1.93 -12.10
C THR A 98 -8.73 -3.23 -11.93
N VAL A 99 -7.70 -3.24 -11.07
CA VAL A 99 -6.81 -4.39 -10.86
C VAL A 99 -6.50 -4.69 -9.39
N ILE A 100 -6.78 -3.78 -8.47
CA ILE A 100 -6.66 -3.97 -7.02
C ILE A 100 -8.06 -3.94 -6.42
N PHE A 101 -8.46 -5.04 -5.80
CA PHE A 101 -9.81 -5.23 -5.23
C PHE A 101 -9.70 -5.58 -3.73
N PRO A 102 -9.57 -4.57 -2.85
CA PRO A 102 -9.71 -4.78 -1.42
C PRO A 102 -11.12 -5.28 -1.11
N ARG A 103 -11.28 -5.87 0.08
CA ARG A 103 -12.60 -6.07 0.68
C ARG A 103 -12.71 -5.13 1.87
N GLU A 104 -13.95 -4.80 2.23
CA GLU A 104 -14.25 -4.08 3.47
C GLU A 104 -13.57 -4.77 4.67
N ALA A 105 -12.95 -3.97 5.52
CA ALA A 105 -12.18 -4.43 6.67
C ALA A 105 -12.10 -3.33 7.74
N GLU A 106 -11.73 -3.70 8.97
CA GLU A 106 -11.62 -2.77 10.11
C GLU A 106 -10.75 -1.52 9.82
N ILE A 107 -9.79 -1.61 8.90
CA ILE A 107 -8.94 -0.49 8.47
C ILE A 107 -9.74 0.65 7.81
N ASP A 108 -10.94 0.37 7.28
CA ASP A 108 -11.79 1.38 6.64
C ASP A 108 -12.38 2.40 7.62
N GLY A 109 -12.32 2.12 8.93
CA GLY A 109 -12.68 3.07 9.97
C GLY A 109 -11.52 3.96 10.45
N ALA A 110 -10.31 3.81 9.89
CA ALA A 110 -9.15 4.64 10.25
C ALA A 110 -9.11 5.94 9.42
N ASP A 111 -8.53 7.01 9.99
CA ASP A 111 -8.27 8.24 9.24
C ASP A 111 -6.96 8.10 8.45
N LEU A 112 -7.08 7.52 7.26
CA LEU A 112 -5.94 7.21 6.39
C LEU A 112 -5.27 8.50 5.88
N ASP A 113 -6.04 9.53 5.52
CA ASP A 113 -5.48 10.81 5.05
C ASP A 113 -4.66 11.48 6.15
N GLN A 114 -5.22 11.58 7.36
CA GLN A 114 -4.51 12.19 8.49
C GLN A 114 -3.23 11.41 8.84
N ALA A 115 -3.28 10.07 8.92
CA ALA A 115 -2.10 9.25 9.19
C ALA A 115 -0.98 9.48 8.15
N TRP A 116 -1.34 9.62 6.87
CA TRP A 116 -0.40 9.92 5.81
C TRP A 116 0.20 11.33 5.95
N ARG A 117 -0.65 12.33 6.23
CA ARG A 117 -0.20 13.73 6.39
C ARG A 117 0.78 13.88 7.54
N ASP A 118 0.54 13.17 8.64
CA ASP A 118 1.38 13.22 9.84
C ASP A 118 2.71 12.51 9.66
N THR A 119 2.75 11.41 8.89
CA THR A 119 3.91 10.51 8.86
C THR A 119 4.69 10.56 7.55
N VAL A 120 4.01 10.70 6.41
CA VAL A 120 4.64 10.61 5.08
C VAL A 120 4.90 11.98 4.50
N LYS A 121 3.82 12.72 4.19
CA LYS A 121 3.92 14.04 3.56
C LYS A 121 2.61 14.82 3.66
N SER A 122 2.62 15.89 4.47
CA SER A 122 1.46 16.73 4.80
C SER A 122 0.72 17.37 3.62
N ASN A 123 1.42 17.67 2.52
CA ASN A 123 0.83 18.33 1.33
C ASN A 123 0.50 17.35 0.20
N THR A 124 0.37 16.06 0.49
CA THR A 124 -0.06 15.07 -0.51
C THR A 124 -1.51 15.31 -0.87
N PHE A 125 -1.80 15.22 -2.16
CA PHE A 125 -3.15 15.24 -2.70
C PHE A 125 -3.58 13.82 -3.03
N PHE A 126 -4.68 13.37 -2.43
CA PHE A 126 -5.35 12.14 -2.80
C PHE A 126 -6.57 12.46 -3.66
N PRO A 127 -6.61 12.00 -4.92
CA PRO A 127 -7.79 12.17 -5.77
C PRO A 127 -9.08 11.52 -5.23
N ALA A 128 -8.97 10.52 -4.37
CA ALA A 128 -10.11 9.91 -3.68
C ALA A 128 -9.86 9.87 -2.17
N SER A 129 -10.91 10.14 -1.40
CA SER A 129 -10.91 10.13 0.08
C SER A 129 -10.94 8.72 0.66
N SER A 130 -11.32 7.72 -0.13
CA SER A 130 -11.37 6.32 0.26
C SER A 130 -11.13 5.39 -0.94
N TRP A 131 -10.89 4.10 -0.68
CA TRP A 131 -10.76 3.13 -1.76
C TRP A 131 -12.10 2.83 -2.45
N GLN A 132 -13.21 2.95 -1.72
CA GLN A 132 -14.57 2.80 -2.27
C GLN A 132 -14.86 3.91 -3.27
N GLU A 133 -14.53 5.16 -2.94
CA GLU A 133 -14.64 6.28 -3.87
C GLU A 133 -13.76 6.08 -5.10
N ALA A 134 -12.53 5.60 -4.91
CA ALA A 134 -11.64 5.26 -6.01
C ALA A 134 -12.23 4.18 -6.95
N ALA A 135 -12.90 3.16 -6.38
CA ALA A 135 -13.59 2.12 -7.16
C ALA A 135 -14.78 2.68 -7.96
N GLN A 136 -15.53 3.63 -7.39
CA GLN A 136 -16.66 4.28 -8.06
C GLN A 136 -16.22 5.05 -9.32
N PHE A 137 -15.05 5.70 -9.31
CA PHE A 137 -14.54 6.43 -10.48
C PHE A 137 -14.34 5.54 -11.72
N TYR A 138 -14.11 4.23 -11.54
CA TYR A 138 -13.77 3.31 -12.62
C TYR A 138 -14.74 2.13 -12.74
N GLY A 139 -15.91 2.21 -12.09
CA GLY A 139 -16.94 1.17 -12.15
C GLY A 139 -16.55 -0.15 -11.49
N GLY A 140 -15.57 -0.12 -10.57
CA GLY A 140 -15.23 -1.28 -9.75
C GLY A 140 -16.37 -1.61 -8.78
N ALA A 141 -16.60 -2.90 -8.52
CA ALA A 141 -17.49 -3.30 -7.44
C ALA A 141 -16.86 -2.88 -6.10
N ALA A 142 -17.52 -1.97 -5.38
CA ALA A 142 -17.19 -1.63 -4.00
C ALA A 142 -17.52 -2.81 -3.07
#